data_AF-A0A8X6TJE7-F1
#
_entry.id   AF-A0A8X6TJE7-F1
#
_cell.length_a   1.000
_cell.length_b   1.000
_cell.length_c   1.000
_cell.angle_alpha   90.00
_cell.angle_beta   90.00
_cell.angle_gamma   90.00
#
_symmetry.space_group_name_H-M   'P 1'
#
loop_
_entity.id
_entity.type
_entity.pdbx_description
1 polymer ?
#
loop_
_entity_poly.entity_id
_entity_poly.type
_entity_poly.pdbx_seq_one_letter_code
_entity_poly.pdbx_strand_id
1 'polypeptide(L)'
;MDKFLRRKDSSSHTDDEEPSTSVTKNLKKVVKRKYDEDYIKYGFSWCGDETAPRPQCIICGDQLSNESMVPSKLKRHLYSSHPSCANKDKQYFKRCLEQNKKQKKFMKSAVTVSEKALEAS
;
A
#
# COMPACT_ATOMS: atom_id res chain seq x y z
N MET A 1 15.82 -42.43 26.00
CA MET A 1 15.76 -41.06 26.54
C MET A 1 15.69 -40.07 25.40
N ASP A 2 14.52 -39.48 25.19
CA ASP A 2 14.19 -38.47 24.19
C ASP A 2 14.64 -37.06 24.62
N LYS A 3 15.11 -36.26 23.66
CA LYS A 3 14.78 -34.82 23.61
C LYS A 3 14.92 -34.30 22.18
N PHE A 4 13.79 -34.21 21.49
CA PHE A 4 13.64 -33.61 20.17
C PHE A 4 13.42 -32.09 20.30
N LEU A 5 14.09 -31.27 19.47
CA LEU A 5 13.59 -29.96 19.08
C LEU A 5 13.03 -30.08 17.66
N ARG A 6 11.71 -29.97 17.55
CA ARG A 6 10.98 -30.09 16.28
C ARG A 6 9.91 -29.01 16.28
N ARG A 7 9.79 -28.30 15.16
CA ARG A 7 8.54 -27.93 14.45
C ARG A 7 8.83 -26.78 13.47
N LYS A 8 8.20 -26.66 12.31
CA LYS A 8 7.48 -27.55 11.38
C LYS A 8 7.06 -26.58 10.26
N ASP A 9 7.38 -26.93 9.03
CA ASP A 9 6.98 -26.27 7.78
C ASP A 9 5.49 -26.48 7.43
N SER A 10 5.00 -25.70 6.45
CA SER A 10 3.86 -25.93 5.55
C SER A 10 2.42 -25.68 6.02
N SER A 11 1.83 -24.66 5.38
CA SER A 11 0.63 -24.69 4.52
C SER A 11 -0.57 -25.61 4.84
N SER A 12 -1.74 -24.96 4.89
CA SER A 12 -3.07 -25.35 4.37
C SER A 12 -3.82 -26.59 4.91
N HIS A 13 -4.96 -26.39 5.58
CA HIS A 13 -6.25 -27.05 5.27
C HIS A 13 -7.46 -26.50 6.07
N THR A 14 -8.65 -26.80 5.54
CA THR A 14 -10.00 -26.22 5.63
C THR A 14 -10.89 -26.61 6.82
N ASP A 15 -11.83 -25.69 7.12
CA ASP A 15 -13.24 -25.76 7.57
C ASP A 15 -13.77 -26.70 8.70
N ASP A 16 -14.72 -26.10 9.43
CA ASP A 16 -15.86 -26.63 10.21
C ASP A 16 -15.84 -26.82 11.76
N GLU A 17 -16.86 -26.18 12.34
CA GLU A 17 -17.53 -26.26 13.67
C GLU A 17 -16.80 -25.96 15.02
N GLU A 18 -17.33 -24.90 15.64
CA GLU A 18 -17.28 -24.43 17.04
C GLU A 18 -17.62 -25.53 18.10
N PRO A 19 -17.13 -25.44 19.36
CA PRO A 19 -17.69 -24.45 20.29
C PRO A 19 -16.69 -23.74 21.21
N SER A 20 -16.81 -22.40 21.22
CA SER A 20 -16.96 -21.60 22.44
C SER A 20 -15.94 -21.83 23.56
N THR A 21 -14.75 -21.26 23.41
CA THR A 21 -14.06 -20.64 24.55
C THR A 21 -13.76 -19.20 24.21
N SER A 22 -14.39 -18.31 24.96
CA SER A 22 -14.31 -16.85 24.92
C SER A 22 -12.87 -16.35 25.02
N VAL A 23 -12.18 -16.28 23.88
CA VAL A 23 -10.95 -15.51 23.75
C VAL A 23 -11.35 -14.04 23.60
N THR A 24 -11.12 -13.29 24.67
CA THR A 24 -11.25 -11.84 24.75
C THR A 24 -10.66 -11.18 23.52
N LYS A 25 -11.54 -10.64 22.68
CA LYS A 25 -11.21 -9.86 21.50
C LYS A 25 -10.51 -8.59 21.98
N ASN A 26 -9.18 -8.60 22.06
CA ASN A 26 -8.38 -7.39 22.17
C ASN A 26 -8.53 -6.63 20.85
N LEU A 27 -9.65 -5.91 20.72
CA LEU A 27 -9.90 -4.98 19.62
C LEU A 27 -8.94 -3.82 19.83
N LYS A 28 -7.69 -3.99 19.38
CA LYS A 28 -6.71 -2.90 19.32
C LYS A 28 -7.40 -1.80 18.52
N LYS A 29 -7.74 -0.70 19.17
CA LYS A 29 -8.32 0.48 18.53
C LYS A 29 -7.42 0.84 17.36
N VAL A 30 -7.88 0.58 16.14
CA VAL A 30 -7.10 0.83 14.92
C VAL A 30 -6.95 2.34 14.84
N VAL A 31 -5.79 2.84 15.27
CA VAL A 31 -5.45 4.26 15.16
C VAL A 31 -5.30 4.56 13.68
N LYS A 32 -6.32 5.18 13.11
CA LYS A 32 -6.28 5.68 11.74
C LYS A 32 -5.33 6.88 11.71
N ARG A 33 -4.17 6.69 11.09
CA ARG A 33 -3.21 7.76 10.89
C ARG A 33 -3.72 8.68 9.77
N LYS A 34 -3.65 9.99 9.98
CA LYS A 34 -3.88 10.99 8.94
C LYS A 34 -2.63 11.12 8.07
N TYR A 35 -2.82 11.44 6.80
CA TYR A 35 -1.71 11.69 5.90
C TYR A 35 -1.16 13.10 6.12
N ASP A 36 0.17 13.21 6.13
CA ASP A 36 0.95 14.44 6.18
C ASP A 36 1.77 14.59 4.89
N GLU A 37 1.89 15.79 4.35
CA GLU A 37 2.63 16.05 3.11
C GLU A 37 4.13 15.72 3.21
N ASP A 38 4.68 15.67 4.41
CA ASP A 38 6.07 15.24 4.63
C ASP A 38 6.29 13.76 4.37
N TYR A 39 5.24 12.92 4.29
CA TYR A 39 5.41 11.52 3.88
C TYR A 39 5.90 11.37 2.45
N ILE A 40 5.84 12.42 1.63
CA ILE A 40 6.48 12.47 0.29
C ILE A 40 7.98 12.21 0.38
N LYS A 41 8.66 12.59 1.48
CA LYS A 41 10.10 12.32 1.67
C LYS A 41 10.43 10.83 1.74
N TYR A 42 9.44 9.99 2.02
CA TYR A 42 9.57 8.54 2.01
C TYR A 42 9.10 7.90 0.70
N GLY A 43 8.73 8.70 -0.30
CA GLY A 43 8.28 8.24 -1.61
C GLY A 43 6.81 7.81 -1.66
N PHE A 44 5.98 8.28 -0.73
CA PHE A 44 4.56 7.93 -0.67
C PHE A 44 3.64 9.14 -0.81
N SER A 45 2.52 8.93 -1.50
CA SER A 45 1.33 9.77 -1.46
C SER A 45 0.21 9.04 -0.72
N TRP A 46 -1.00 9.58 -0.75
CA TRP A 46 -2.19 8.89 -0.24
C TRP A 46 -3.27 8.76 -1.32
N CYS A 47 -4.15 7.78 -1.12
CA CYS A 47 -5.37 7.58 -1.88
C CYS A 47 -6.49 7.06 -0.96
N GLY A 48 -7.73 7.08 -1.46
CA GLY A 48 -8.90 6.59 -0.74
C GLY A 48 -9.58 7.66 0.12
N ASP A 49 -10.26 7.22 1.17
CA ASP A 49 -11.08 8.10 2.02
C ASP A 49 -10.25 8.97 2.95
N GLU A 50 -10.69 10.22 3.15
CA GLU A 50 -10.06 11.16 4.09
C GLU A 50 -10.03 10.64 5.53
N THR A 51 -11.03 9.81 5.91
CA THR A 51 -11.11 9.23 7.26
C THR A 51 -10.09 8.11 7.49
N ALA A 52 -9.60 7.47 6.43
CA ALA A 52 -8.70 6.31 6.49
C ALA A 52 -7.76 6.28 5.28
N PRO A 53 -6.87 7.29 5.12
CA PRO A 53 -6.04 7.40 3.94
C PRO A 53 -5.12 6.19 3.83
N ARG A 54 -5.01 5.64 2.62
CA ARG A 54 -4.11 4.54 2.30
C ARG A 54 -2.83 5.09 1.66
N PRO A 55 -1.65 4.81 2.21
CA PRO A 55 -0.40 5.23 1.58
C PRO A 55 -0.21 4.51 0.25
N GLN A 56 0.09 5.28 -0.80
CA GLN A 56 0.39 4.79 -2.14
C GLN A 56 1.84 5.11 -2.50
N CYS A 57 2.61 4.12 -2.95
CA CYS A 57 3.98 4.33 -3.43
C CYS A 57 3.97 5.15 -4.73
N ILE A 58 4.79 6.20 -4.81
CA ILE A 58 4.86 7.08 -5.99
C ILE A 58 5.57 6.40 -7.16
N ILE A 59 6.42 5.40 -6.88
CA ILE A 59 7.28 4.74 -7.87
C ILE A 59 6.56 3.58 -8.56
N CYS A 60 6.04 2.61 -7.80
CA CYS A 60 5.31 1.46 -8.36
C CYS A 60 3.78 1.63 -8.37
N GLY A 61 3.23 2.59 -7.62
CA GLY A 61 1.79 2.73 -7.48
C GLY A 61 1.14 1.78 -6.46
N ASP A 62 1.91 0.93 -5.78
CA ASP A 62 1.39 -0.02 -4.77
C ASP A 62 0.68 0.71 -3.64
N GLN A 63 -0.48 0.19 -3.24
CA GLN A 63 -1.26 0.71 -2.11
C GLN A 63 -1.04 -0.16 -0.88
N LEU A 64 -0.60 0.45 0.21
CA LEU A 64 -0.43 -0.23 1.50
C LEU A 64 -1.59 0.09 2.44
N SER A 65 -1.71 -0.70 3.50
CA SER A 65 -2.68 -0.43 4.58
C SER A 65 -2.32 0.85 5.35
N ASN A 66 -3.30 1.49 6.00
CA ASN A 66 -3.05 2.66 6.85
C ASN A 66 -2.05 2.38 7.98
N GLU A 67 -2.03 1.14 8.50
CA GLU A 67 -1.05 0.70 9.50
C GLU A 67 0.40 0.79 8.99
N SER A 68 0.60 0.69 7.68
CA SER A 68 1.90 0.82 7.03
C SER A 68 2.36 2.26 6.84
N MET A 69 1.51 3.25 7.18
CA MET A 69 1.86 4.68 7.07
C MET A 69 2.89 5.15 8.10
N VAL A 70 3.41 4.24 8.93
CA VAL A 70 4.53 4.51 9.83
C VAL A 70 5.82 4.72 9.00
N PRO A 71 6.62 5.77 9.26
CA PRO A 71 7.82 6.09 8.51
C PRO A 71 8.81 4.93 8.31
N SER A 72 8.97 4.07 9.31
CA SER A 72 9.87 2.91 9.23
C SER A 72 9.39 1.86 8.22
N LYS A 73 8.07 1.65 8.12
CA LYS A 73 7.45 0.71 7.18
C LYS A 73 7.52 1.24 5.75
N LEU A 74 7.25 2.54 5.56
CA LEU A 74 7.39 3.22 4.28
C LEU A 74 8.84 3.17 3.76
N LYS A 75 9.81 3.53 4.62
CA LYS A 75 11.24 3.41 4.26
C LYS A 75 11.61 1.98 3.89
N ARG A 76 11.19 0.99 4.68
CA ARG A 76 11.47 -0.42 4.38
C ARG A 76 10.99 -0.84 3.00
N HIS A 77 9.76 -0.48 2.63
CA HIS A 77 9.24 -0.76 1.28
C HIS A 77 10.12 -0.11 0.21
N LEU A 78 10.52 1.15 0.39
CA LEU A 78 11.36 1.84 -0.58
C LEU A 78 12.73 1.16 -0.73
N TYR A 79 13.38 0.75 0.37
CA TYR A 79 14.66 0.04 0.32
C TYR A 79 14.56 -1.36 -0.30
N SER A 80 13.47 -2.10 -0.04
CA SER A 80 13.30 -3.46 -0.57
C SER A 80 12.83 -3.49 -2.02
N SER A 81 11.86 -2.64 -2.37
CA SER A 81 11.22 -2.66 -3.70
C SER A 81 11.92 -1.74 -4.68
N HIS A 82 12.55 -0.66 -4.20
CA HIS A 82 13.13 0.40 -5.03
C HIS A 82 14.51 0.86 -4.51
N PRO A 83 15.52 -0.02 -4.46
CA PRO A 83 16.84 0.32 -3.91
C PRO A 83 17.49 1.51 -4.63
N SER A 84 17.23 1.70 -5.93
CA SER A 84 17.73 2.84 -6.72
C SER A 84 17.11 4.19 -6.34
N CYS A 85 15.89 4.17 -5.77
CA CYS A 85 15.15 5.36 -5.36
C CYS A 85 15.28 5.63 -3.85
N ALA A 86 15.85 4.71 -3.07
CA ALA A 86 15.85 4.78 -1.61
C ALA A 86 16.60 5.98 -1.02
N ASN A 87 17.64 6.46 -1.70
CA ASN A 87 18.45 7.61 -1.29
C ASN A 87 18.08 8.93 -2.01
N LYS A 88 16.93 8.99 -2.68
CA LYS A 88 16.48 10.21 -3.38
C LYS A 88 15.81 11.18 -2.40
N ASP A 89 15.87 12.46 -2.74
CA ASP A 89 15.29 13.55 -1.96
C ASP A 89 13.77 13.73 -2.23
N LYS A 90 13.09 14.50 -1.37
CA LYS A 90 11.67 14.88 -1.49
C LYS A 90 11.34 15.52 -2.84
N GLN A 91 12.23 16.35 -3.43
CA GLN A 91 11.98 16.99 -4.73
C GLN A 91 11.87 15.98 -5.87
N TYR A 92 12.69 14.92 -5.84
CA TYR A 92 12.59 13.84 -6.80
C TYR A 92 11.18 13.20 -6.76
N PHE A 93 10.70 12.87 -5.57
CA PHE A 93 9.37 12.28 -5.41
C PHE A 93 8.23 13.24 -5.78
N LYS A 94 8.37 14.54 -5.50
CA LYS A 94 7.41 15.56 -5.97
C LYS A 94 7.30 15.57 -7.50
N ARG A 95 8.44 15.60 -8.19
CA ARG A 95 8.47 15.56 -9.66
C ARG A 95 7.84 14.29 -10.22
N CYS A 96 8.16 13.13 -9.65
CA CYS A 96 7.53 11.86 -10.03
C CYS A 96 6.02 11.89 -9.83
N LEU A 97 5.54 12.46 -8.72
CA LEU A 97 4.11 12.56 -8.43
C LEU A 97 3.38 13.47 -9.44
N GLU A 98 3.97 14.60 -9.82
CA GLU A 98 3.42 15.47 -10.87
C GLU A 98 3.39 14.79 -12.23
N GLN A 99 4.45 14.07 -12.59
CA GLN A 99 4.50 13.30 -13.83
C GLN A 99 3.41 12.23 -13.85
N ASN A 100 3.22 11.49 -12.76
CA ASN A 100 2.15 10.52 -12.60
C ASN A 100 0.76 11.15 -12.80
N LYS A 101 0.51 12.35 -12.22
CA LYS A 101 -0.76 13.08 -12.40
C LYS A 101 -1.00 13.45 -13.87
N LYS A 102 0.02 13.95 -14.57
CA LYS A 102 -0.05 14.30 -16.00
C LYS A 102 -0.34 13.08 -16.86
N GLN A 103 0.36 11.97 -16.61
CA GLN A 103 0.13 10.72 -17.34
C GLN A 103 -1.29 10.18 -17.09
N LYS A 104 -1.76 10.16 -15.85
CA LYS A 104 -3.15 9.76 -15.53
C LYS A 104 -4.19 10.61 -16.27
N LYS A 105 -3.96 11.93 -16.38
CA LYS A 105 -4.86 12.83 -17.12
C LYS A 105 -4.85 12.52 -18.62
N PHE A 106 -3.67 12.32 -19.20
CA PHE A 106 -3.52 12.01 -20.62
C PHE A 106 -4.18 10.68 -21.00
N MET A 107 -3.96 9.63 -20.21
CA MET A 107 -4.56 8.32 -20.44
C MET A 107 -6.09 8.38 -20.38
N LYS A 108 -6.65 9.13 -19.43
CA LYS A 108 -8.11 9.35 -19.35
C LYS A 108 -8.66 10.00 -20.61
N SER A 109 -8.01 11.05 -21.12
CA SER A 109 -8.46 11.70 -22.37
C SER A 109 -8.35 10.78 -23.58
N ALA A 110 -7.27 9.99 -23.69
CA ALA A 110 -7.08 9.10 -24.82
C ALA A 110 -8.16 8.02 -24.91
N VAL A 111 -8.55 7.42 -23.78
CA VAL A 111 -9.62 6.40 -23.74
C VAL A 111 -10.97 6.99 -24.13
N THR A 112 -11.32 8.19 -23.62
CA THR A 112 -12.61 8.83 -23.93
C THR A 112 -12.77 9.20 -25.41
N VAL A 113 -11.68 9.46 -26.13
CA VAL A 113 -11.71 9.72 -27.58
C VAL A 113 -11.96 8.42 -28.35
N SER A 114 -11.41 7.30 -27.88
CA SER A 114 -11.64 5.98 -28.48
C SER A 114 -13.07 5.48 -28.28
N GLU A 115 -13.69 5.70 -27.11
CA GLU A 115 -15.09 5.30 -26.86
C GLU A 115 -16.05 5.98 -27.84
N LYS A 116 -15.93 7.30 -28.01
CA LYS A 116 -16.79 8.05 -28.95
C LYS A 116 -16.62 7.63 -30.42
N ALA A 117 -15.42 7.14 -30.79
CA ALA A 117 -15.18 6.62 -32.13
C ALA A 117 -15.78 5.22 -32.32
N LEU A 118 -15.80 4.39 -31.26
CA LEU A 118 -16.39 3.05 -31.28
C LEU A 118 -17.92 3.09 -31.25
N GLU A 119 -18.54 4.03 -30.53
CA GLU A 119 -20.00 4.21 -30.48
C GLU A 119 -20.61 4.72 -31.80
N ALA A 120 -19.79 5.25 -32.71
CA ALA A 120 -20.22 5.78 -34.00
C ALA A 120 -20.10 4.78 -35.16
N SER A 121 -19.69 3.53 -34.89
CA SER A 121 -19.52 2.45 -35.88
C SER A 121 -20.66 1.44 -35.87
#